data_AF-T1DC97-F1
#
_entry.id   AF-T1DC97-F1
#
_cell.length_a   1.000
_cell.length_b   1.000
_cell.length_c   1.000
_cell.angle_alpha   90.00
_cell.angle_beta   90.00
_cell.angle_gamma   90.00
#
_symmetry.space_group_name_H-M   'P 1'
#
loop_
_entity.id
_entity.type
_entity.pdbx_description
1 polymer ?
#
loop_
_entity_poly.entity_id
_entity_poly.type
_entity_poly.pdbx_seq_one_letter_code
_entity_poly.pdbx_strand_id
1 'polypeptide(L)'
;LMAFSGLRPQAIGNYGGTDGLRLSDLDGVTVEGSNVTVPEPPILVKVRAANSKAGHTYFTFLGAEGAEYLRAFLEERARSGEQLGPESDIIHPYRVKKKFVQATNIGRQVRLALRRGGIQARPYVLRSYFASRLLEAQNAGKVARDYSEFW
;
A
#
# COMPACT_ATOMS: atom_id res chain seq x y z
N LEU A 1 -2.74 1.41 -3.13
CA LEU A 1 -1.91 1.78 -1.94
C LEU A 1 -1.83 3.29 -1.76
N MET A 2 -0.93 4.05 -2.41
CA MET A 2 -0.76 5.50 -2.12
C MET A 2 -2.06 6.33 -2.09
N ALA A 3 -2.96 6.09 -3.05
CA ALA A 3 -4.25 6.81 -3.16
C ALA A 3 -5.32 6.34 -2.15
N PHE A 4 -5.19 5.12 -1.64
CA PHE A 4 -6.24 4.44 -0.86
C PHE A 4 -5.85 4.18 0.60
N SER A 5 -4.60 4.49 0.96
CA SER A 5 -4.07 4.34 2.32
C SER A 5 -3.09 5.46 2.71
N GLY A 6 -2.93 6.48 1.87
CA GLY A 6 -2.05 7.63 2.16
C GLY A 6 -0.55 7.31 2.25
N LEU A 7 -0.14 6.08 1.92
CA LEU A 7 1.23 5.61 2.09
C LEU A 7 2.24 6.42 1.26
N ARG A 8 3.43 6.63 1.83
CA ARG A 8 4.59 7.14 1.09
C ARG A 8 5.23 6.02 0.27
N PRO A 9 5.89 6.33 -0.87
CA PRO A 9 6.64 5.32 -1.61
C PRO A 9 7.64 4.53 -0.75
N GLN A 10 8.33 5.22 0.17
CA GLN A 10 9.28 4.61 1.11
C GLN A 10 8.65 3.59 2.06
N ALA A 11 7.38 3.75 2.42
CA ALA A 11 6.67 2.81 3.27
C ALA A 11 6.36 1.50 2.52
N ILE A 12 6.10 1.60 1.21
CA ILE A 12 5.83 0.45 0.34
C ILE A 12 7.14 -0.29 0.05
N GLY A 13 8.23 0.43 -0.21
CA GLY A 13 9.57 -0.13 -0.34
C GLY A 13 10.65 0.92 -0.14
N ASN A 14 11.67 0.60 0.66
CA ASN A 14 12.70 1.55 1.04
C ASN A 14 13.64 1.89 -0.15
N TYR A 15 14.52 2.87 0.03
CA TYR A 15 15.43 3.30 -1.05
C TYR A 15 16.44 2.21 -1.46
N GLY A 16 16.81 1.30 -0.55
CA GLY A 16 17.71 0.18 -0.82
C GLY A 16 17.06 -0.96 -1.60
N GLY A 17 15.73 -1.10 -1.51
CA GLY A 17 15.00 -2.31 -1.91
C GLY A 17 15.25 -3.50 -0.98
N THR A 18 15.63 -3.24 0.26
CA THR A 18 15.98 -4.24 1.28
C THR A 18 14.83 -4.50 2.27
N ASP A 19 13.93 -3.54 2.45
CA ASP A 19 12.72 -3.67 3.24
C ASP A 19 11.57 -2.86 2.62
N GLY A 20 10.35 -3.13 3.04
CA GLY A 20 9.12 -2.50 2.58
C GLY A 20 7.88 -3.08 3.26
N LEU A 21 6.71 -2.77 2.73
CA LEU A 21 5.45 -3.30 3.24
C LEU A 21 5.35 -4.80 2.90
N ARG A 22 4.98 -5.61 3.90
CA ARG A 22 4.85 -7.06 3.82
C ARG A 22 3.38 -7.49 3.97
N LEU A 23 3.07 -8.73 3.61
CA LEU A 23 1.74 -9.31 3.88
C LEU A 23 1.40 -9.30 5.37
N SER A 24 2.36 -9.59 6.24
CA SER A 24 2.18 -9.53 7.70
C SER A 24 1.90 -8.13 8.27
N ASP A 25 2.06 -7.08 7.48
CA ASP A 25 1.71 -5.71 7.88
C ASP A 25 0.23 -5.37 7.61
N LEU A 26 -0.50 -6.23 6.89
CA LEU A 26 -1.91 -6.08 6.58
C LEU A 26 -2.72 -7.02 7.49
N ASP A 27 -3.52 -6.44 8.37
CA ASP A 27 -4.28 -7.23 9.32
C ASP A 27 -5.30 -8.13 8.60
N GLY A 28 -5.37 -9.40 9.01
CA GLY A 28 -6.28 -10.40 8.46
C GLY A 28 -6.01 -10.89 7.04
N VAL A 29 -4.99 -10.39 6.33
CA VAL A 29 -4.62 -10.92 5.00
C VAL A 29 -3.82 -12.22 5.18
N THR A 30 -4.33 -13.33 4.65
CA THR A 30 -3.68 -14.65 4.73
C THR A 30 -3.46 -15.24 3.35
N VAL A 31 -2.45 -16.11 3.24
CA VAL A 31 -2.17 -16.87 2.02
C VAL A 31 -1.98 -18.34 2.39
N GLU A 32 -2.78 -19.20 1.78
CA GLU A 32 -2.74 -20.65 1.95
C GLU A 32 -2.56 -21.31 0.58
N GLY A 33 -1.33 -21.74 0.27
CA GLY A 33 -0.98 -22.24 -1.06
C GLY A 33 -1.18 -21.17 -2.11
N SER A 34 -2.11 -21.39 -3.04
CA SER A 34 -2.48 -20.42 -4.09
C SER A 34 -3.68 -19.53 -3.72
N ASN A 35 -4.30 -19.75 -2.55
CA ASN A 35 -5.49 -19.01 -2.14
C ASN A 35 -5.09 -17.80 -1.29
N VAL A 36 -5.47 -16.61 -1.75
CA VAL A 36 -5.27 -15.36 -1.02
C VAL A 36 -6.59 -14.94 -0.41
N THR A 37 -6.62 -14.80 0.91
CA THR A 37 -7.77 -14.28 1.64
C THR A 37 -7.49 -12.84 2.06
N VAL A 38 -8.34 -11.93 1.61
CA VAL A 38 -8.30 -10.52 1.99
C VAL A 38 -9.57 -10.22 2.80
N PRO A 39 -9.46 -9.70 4.03
CA PRO A 39 -10.62 -9.49 4.89
C PRO A 39 -11.51 -8.36 4.38
N GLU A 40 -12.70 -8.25 4.98
CA GLU A 40 -13.60 -7.14 4.68
C GLU A 40 -12.95 -5.79 5.01
N PRO A 41 -12.99 -4.81 4.10
CA PRO A 41 -12.44 -3.49 4.33
C PRO A 41 -13.20 -2.74 5.44
N PRO A 42 -12.56 -1.80 6.17
CA PRO A 42 -11.20 -1.33 5.97
C PRO A 42 -10.13 -2.27 6.56
N ILE A 43 -9.06 -2.51 5.80
CA ILE A 43 -7.94 -3.35 6.26
C ILE A 43 -6.94 -2.49 7.01
N LEU A 44 -6.61 -2.82 8.26
CA LEU A 44 -5.58 -2.12 9.01
C LEU A 44 -4.20 -2.38 8.39
N VAL A 45 -3.45 -1.31 8.13
CA VAL A 45 -2.09 -1.36 7.58
C VAL A 45 -1.11 -0.81 8.61
N LYS A 46 -0.21 -1.66 9.07
CA LYS A 46 0.86 -1.29 10.00
C LYS A 46 2.11 -0.86 9.23
N VAL A 47 2.52 0.40 9.37
CA VAL A 47 3.80 0.86 8.83
C VAL A 47 4.84 0.80 9.93
N ARG A 48 5.76 -0.17 9.84
CA ARG A 48 6.87 -0.33 10.79
C ARG A 48 7.78 0.90 10.81
N ALA A 49 8.34 1.21 11.99
CA ALA A 49 9.29 2.30 12.20
C ALA A 49 10.42 2.36 11.15
N ALA A 50 10.99 1.21 10.76
CA ALA A 50 12.06 1.12 9.75
C ALA A 50 11.65 1.63 8.36
N ASN A 51 10.36 1.59 8.04
CA ASN A 51 9.79 2.02 6.76
C ASN A 51 9.14 3.41 6.86
N SER A 52 9.07 4.00 8.06
CA SER A 52 8.53 5.32 8.32
C SER A 52 9.60 6.39 8.17
N LYS A 53 9.28 7.48 7.46
CA LYS A 53 10.20 8.64 7.37
C LYS A 53 10.43 9.28 8.75
N ALA A 54 9.43 9.24 9.62
CA ALA A 54 9.48 9.85 10.94
C ALA A 54 10.08 8.91 12.00
N GLY A 55 10.50 7.70 11.62
CA GLY A 55 11.18 6.75 12.52
C GLY A 55 10.29 6.10 13.58
N HIS A 56 8.97 6.29 13.56
CA HIS A 56 8.02 5.62 14.45
C HIS A 56 6.99 4.80 13.66
N THR A 57 6.48 3.75 14.30
CA THR A 57 5.40 2.93 13.77
C THR A 57 4.10 3.73 13.78
N TYR A 58 3.34 3.65 12.70
CA TYR A 58 1.99 4.22 12.61
C TYR A 58 1.06 3.27 11.88
N PHE A 59 -0.23 3.53 11.97
CA PHE A 59 -1.27 2.75 11.31
C PHE A 59 -2.01 3.62 10.29
N THR A 60 -2.48 2.99 9.24
CA THR A 60 -3.45 3.54 8.28
C THR A 60 -4.43 2.42 7.93
N PHE A 61 -5.37 2.64 7.00
CA PHE A 61 -6.23 1.59 6.45
C PHE A 61 -6.08 1.50 4.95
N LEU A 62 -6.57 0.39 4.40
CA LEU A 62 -6.87 0.23 2.99
C LEU A 62 -8.38 0.10 2.82
N GLY A 63 -8.99 1.06 2.13
CA GLY A 63 -10.42 1.02 1.81
C GLY A 63 -10.76 -0.03 0.75
N ALA A 64 -12.05 -0.22 0.48
CA ALA A 64 -12.56 -1.32 -0.35
C ALA A 64 -11.94 -1.42 -1.74
N GLU A 65 -11.89 -0.31 -2.48
CA GLU A 65 -11.29 -0.28 -3.82
C GLU A 65 -9.80 -0.66 -3.78
N GLY A 66 -9.07 -0.18 -2.76
CA GLY A 66 -7.68 -0.55 -2.56
C GLY A 66 -7.47 -2.02 -2.24
N ALA A 67 -8.38 -2.60 -1.44
CA ALA A 67 -8.37 -4.01 -1.07
C ALA A 67 -8.69 -4.93 -2.25
N GLU A 68 -9.59 -4.52 -3.14
CA GLU A 68 -9.90 -5.23 -4.38
C GLU A 68 -8.69 -5.32 -5.30
N TYR A 69 -8.02 -4.20 -5.56
CA TYR A 69 -6.79 -4.20 -6.36
C TYR A 69 -5.67 -5.03 -5.73
N LEU A 70 -5.55 -4.96 -4.40
CA LEU A 70 -4.58 -5.78 -3.67
C LEU A 70 -4.88 -7.28 -3.84
N ARG A 71 -6.14 -7.68 -3.68
CA ARG A 71 -6.58 -9.07 -3.85
C ARG A 71 -6.23 -9.58 -5.24
N ALA A 72 -6.67 -8.87 -6.28
CA ALA A 72 -6.42 -9.26 -7.67
C ALA A 72 -4.92 -9.40 -7.96
N PHE A 73 -4.10 -8.49 -7.43
CA PHE A 73 -2.65 -8.53 -7.60
C PHE A 73 -1.99 -9.73 -6.90
N LEU A 74 -2.39 -10.03 -5.66
CA LEU A 74 -1.85 -11.17 -4.93
C LEU A 74 -2.31 -12.51 -5.51
N GLU A 75 -3.56 -12.60 -5.98
CA GLU A 75 -4.07 -13.77 -6.67
C GLU A 75 -3.35 -14.03 -8.00
N GLU A 76 -3.01 -12.98 -8.74
CA GLU A 76 -2.20 -13.09 -9.96
C GLU A 76 -0.81 -13.68 -9.64
N ARG A 77 -0.17 -13.17 -8.58
CA ARG A 77 1.13 -13.67 -8.10
C ARG A 77 1.05 -15.13 -7.68
N ALA A 78 0.06 -15.50 -6.87
CA ALA A 78 -0.17 -16.87 -6.45
C ALA A 78 -0.42 -17.81 -7.65
N ARG A 79 -1.23 -17.39 -8.63
CA ARG A 79 -1.48 -18.14 -9.88
C ARG A 79 -0.23 -18.29 -10.75
N SER A 80 0.72 -17.36 -10.68
CA SER A 80 2.01 -17.48 -11.37
C SER A 80 2.96 -18.51 -10.73
N GLY A 81 2.55 -19.14 -9.64
CA GLY A 81 3.35 -20.12 -8.89
C GLY A 81 4.26 -19.50 -7.84
N GLU A 82 4.13 -18.20 -7.56
CA GLU A 82 4.88 -17.54 -6.49
C GLU A 82 4.38 -18.04 -5.12
N GLN A 83 5.30 -18.51 -4.28
CA GLN A 83 4.98 -18.89 -2.89
C GLN A 83 4.92 -17.63 -2.02
N LEU A 84 3.70 -17.13 -1.82
CA LEU A 84 3.46 -16.00 -0.94
C LEU A 84 3.40 -16.46 0.52
N GLY A 85 4.02 -15.69 1.40
CA GLY A 85 3.96 -15.89 2.84
C GLY A 85 3.98 -14.56 3.60
N PRO A 86 3.93 -14.58 4.94
CA PRO A 86 3.83 -13.37 5.75
C PRO A 86 4.93 -12.34 5.46
N GLU A 87 6.12 -12.81 5.08
CA GLU A 87 7.30 -12.00 4.80
C GLU A 87 7.45 -11.55 3.34
N SER A 88 6.53 -11.96 2.47
CA SER A 88 6.49 -11.54 1.07
C SER A 88 6.16 -10.06 0.99
N ASP A 89 6.80 -9.39 0.03
CA ASP A 89 6.53 -8.00 -0.29
C ASP A 89 5.09 -7.83 -0.82
N ILE A 90 4.48 -6.66 -0.60
CA ILE A 90 3.17 -6.36 -1.22
C ILE A 90 3.30 -6.01 -2.71
N ILE A 91 4.43 -5.43 -3.13
CA ILE A 91 4.67 -5.00 -4.52
C ILE A 91 6.02 -5.54 -4.98
N HIS A 92 5.97 -6.43 -5.97
CA HIS A 92 7.10 -7.27 -6.35
C HIS A 92 7.97 -6.69 -7.48
N PRO A 93 9.31 -6.72 -7.37
CA PRO A 93 10.22 -6.30 -8.43
C PRO A 93 10.47 -7.42 -9.48
N TYR A 94 9.66 -7.49 -10.53
CA TYR A 94 9.81 -8.54 -11.57
C TYR A 94 11.11 -8.54 -12.39
N ARG A 95 11.83 -7.40 -12.46
CA ARG A 95 12.98 -7.23 -13.37
C ARG A 95 14.34 -7.35 -12.71
N VAL A 96 14.38 -7.39 -11.37
CA VAL A 96 15.64 -7.36 -10.61
C VAL A 96 15.56 -8.33 -9.44
N LYS A 97 16.68 -8.95 -9.08
CA LYS A 97 16.78 -9.84 -7.90
C LYS A 97 16.86 -9.05 -6.60
N LYS A 98 15.86 -8.20 -6.33
CA LYS A 98 15.69 -7.50 -5.05
C LYS A 98 14.46 -8.06 -4.33
N LYS A 99 14.44 -7.97 -3.01
CA LYS A 99 13.27 -8.41 -2.23
C LYS A 99 12.11 -7.40 -2.34
N PHE A 100 12.42 -6.10 -2.41
CA PHE A 100 11.40 -5.04 -2.49
C PHE A 100 11.67 -4.07 -3.65
N VAL A 101 10.61 -3.52 -4.23
CA VAL A 101 10.72 -2.41 -5.19
C VAL A 101 11.19 -1.16 -4.46
N GLN A 102 12.16 -0.45 -5.02
CA GLN A 102 12.66 0.79 -4.43
C GLN A 102 11.62 1.93 -4.48
N ALA A 103 11.62 2.78 -3.45
CA ALA A 103 10.79 3.99 -3.39
C ALA A 103 10.86 4.86 -4.66
N THR A 104 12.05 4.99 -5.25
CA THR A 104 12.30 5.75 -6.48
C THR A 104 11.57 5.14 -7.68
N ASN A 105 11.58 3.82 -7.80
CA ASN A 105 10.90 3.08 -8.86
C ASN A 105 9.39 3.12 -8.69
N ILE A 106 8.89 3.01 -7.46
CA ILE A 106 7.46 3.19 -7.14
C ILE A 106 7.01 4.59 -7.59
N GLY A 107 7.73 5.63 -7.17
CA GLY A 107 7.42 7.00 -7.56
C GLY A 107 7.50 7.22 -9.08
N ARG A 108 8.43 6.57 -9.77
CA ARG A 108 8.53 6.62 -11.24
C ARG A 108 7.32 5.95 -11.90
N GLN A 109 6.95 4.75 -11.50
CA GLN A 109 5.81 4.02 -12.09
C GLN A 109 4.49 4.74 -11.85
N VAL A 110 4.26 5.25 -10.64
CA VAL A 110 3.08 6.06 -10.33
C VAL A 110 3.02 7.31 -11.21
N ARG A 111 4.15 8.01 -11.40
CA ARG A 111 4.19 9.18 -12.30
C ARG A 111 3.86 8.82 -13.74
N LEU A 112 4.34 7.67 -14.23
CA LEU A 112 4.03 7.20 -15.57
C LEU A 112 2.54 6.86 -15.71
N ALA A 113 1.95 6.20 -14.71
CA ALA A 113 0.53 5.88 -14.67
C ALA A 113 -0.34 7.16 -14.69
N LEU A 114 -0.01 8.15 -13.85
CA LEU A 114 -0.70 9.46 -13.84
C LEU A 114 -0.63 10.14 -15.21
N ARG A 115 0.56 10.20 -15.82
CA ARG A 115 0.74 10.84 -17.14
C ARG A 115 -0.03 10.12 -18.25
N ARG A 116 -0.07 8.78 -18.22
CA ARG A 116 -0.88 7.99 -19.17
C ARG A 116 -2.37 8.29 -19.03
N GLY A 117 -2.83 8.59 -17.82
CA GLY A 117 -4.18 9.07 -17.56
C GLY A 117 -4.40 10.57 -17.79
N GLY A 118 -3.45 11.29 -18.42
CA GLY A 118 -3.57 12.73 -18.68
C GLY A 118 -3.29 13.64 -17.48
N ILE A 119 -2.88 13.09 -16.34
CA ILE A 119 -2.65 13.85 -15.11
C ILE A 119 -1.17 14.27 -15.02
N GLN A 120 -0.91 15.57 -15.17
CA GLN A 120 0.43 16.15 -15.03
C GLN A 120 0.76 16.51 -13.58
N ALA A 121 0.93 15.49 -12.73
CA ALA A 121 1.24 15.69 -11.31
C ALA A 121 2.40 14.83 -10.80
N ARG A 122 2.95 15.21 -9.64
CA ARG A 122 3.89 14.37 -8.88
C ARG A 122 3.11 13.27 -8.14
N PRO A 123 3.72 12.11 -7.84
CA PRO A 123 3.06 11.01 -7.12
C PRO A 123 2.38 11.40 -5.80
N TYR A 124 2.88 12.44 -5.12
CA TYR A 124 2.32 12.94 -3.87
C TYR A 124 0.88 13.47 -4.00
N VAL A 125 0.41 13.78 -5.21
CA VAL A 125 -1.00 14.13 -5.46
C VAL A 125 -1.97 13.06 -4.96
N LEU A 126 -1.57 11.77 -5.04
CA LEU A 126 -2.41 10.67 -4.57
C LEU A 126 -2.56 10.66 -3.04
N ARG A 127 -1.57 11.17 -2.31
CA ARG A 127 -1.67 11.33 -0.85
C ARG A 127 -2.57 12.51 -0.49
N SER A 128 -2.50 13.60 -1.26
CA SER A 128 -3.45 14.72 -1.12
C SER A 128 -4.87 14.26 -1.41
N TYR A 129 -5.08 13.45 -2.46
CA TYR A 129 -6.37 12.83 -2.76
C TYR A 129 -6.90 12.00 -1.58
N PHE A 130 -6.07 11.11 -1.03
CA PHE A 130 -6.43 10.32 0.16
C PHE A 130 -6.86 11.21 1.33
N ALA A 131 -6.06 12.24 1.66
CA ALA A 131 -6.37 13.14 2.77
C ALA A 131 -7.69 13.90 2.56
N SER A 132 -7.95 14.39 1.34
CA SER A 132 -9.23 15.03 1.01
C SER A 132 -10.42 14.07 1.16
N ARG A 133 -10.29 12.83 0.68
CA ARG A 133 -11.37 11.83 0.80
C ARG A 133 -11.59 11.38 2.24
N LEU A 134 -10.52 11.34 3.05
CA LEU A 134 -10.62 11.07 4.48
C LEU A 134 -11.38 12.18 5.20
N LEU A 135 -11.08 13.45 4.89
CA LEU A 135 -11.79 14.60 5.44
C LEU A 135 -13.27 14.60 5.05
N GLU A 136 -13.61 14.27 3.80
CA GLU A 136 -15.00 14.10 3.37
C GLU A 136 -15.71 12.98 4.15
N ALA A 137 -15.05 11.84 4.34
CA ALA A 137 -15.60 10.74 5.12
C ALA A 137 -15.81 11.12 6.60
N GLN A 138 -14.88 11.88 7.17
CA GLN A 138 -15.00 12.43 8.52
C GLN A 138 -16.18 13.40 8.63
N ASN A 139 -16.32 14.34 7.70
CA ASN A 139 -17.43 15.29 7.66
C ASN A 139 -18.78 14.59 7.47
N ALA A 140 -18.81 13.46 6.77
CA ALA A 140 -19.97 12.60 6.62
C ALA A 140 -20.23 11.68 7.83
N GLY A 141 -19.45 11.79 8.92
CA GLY A 141 -19.60 10.99 10.12
C GLY A 141 -19.18 9.52 9.98
N LYS A 142 -18.48 9.16 8.90
CA LYS A 142 -18.04 7.78 8.63
C LYS A 142 -16.70 7.42 9.30
N VAL A 143 -15.93 8.43 9.69
CA VAL A 143 -14.63 8.28 10.37
C VAL A 143 -14.59 9.26 11.53
N ALA A 144 -14.22 8.80 12.73
CA ALA A 144 -14.07 9.71 13.87
C ALA A 144 -12.84 10.62 13.69
N ARG A 145 -12.94 11.85 14.19
CA ARG A 145 -11.85 12.84 14.14
C ARG A 145 -10.55 12.31 14.75
N ASP A 146 -10.66 11.67 15.91
CA ASP A 146 -9.52 11.15 16.66
C ASP A 146 -8.75 10.09 15.87
N TYR A 147 -9.45 9.32 15.02
CA TYR A 147 -8.76 8.44 14.09
C TYR A 147 -8.01 9.29 13.07
N SER A 148 -8.63 10.20 12.33
CA SER A 148 -7.97 10.95 11.23
C SER A 148 -6.64 11.64 11.56
N GLU A 149 -6.36 11.97 12.83
CA GLU A 149 -5.11 12.62 13.26
C GLU A 149 -3.87 11.70 13.26
N PHE A 150 -4.06 10.37 13.22
CA PHE A 150 -2.96 9.39 13.14
C PHE A 150 -2.41 9.12 11.70
N TRP A 151 -2.94 9.73 10.62
CA TRP A 151 -2.90 9.20 9.23
C TRP A 151 -2.25 10.14 8.21
#